data_AF-R7LUM2-F1
#
_entry.id   AF-R7LUM2-F1
#
_cell.length_a   1.000
_cell.length_b   1.000
_cell.length_c   1.000
_cell.angle_alpha   90.00
_cell.angle_beta   90.00
_cell.angle_gamma   90.00
#
_symmetry.space_group_name_H-M   'P 1'
#
loop_
_entity.id
_entity.type
_entity.pdbx_description
1 polymer ?
#
loop_
_entity_poly.entity_id
_entity_poly.type
_entity_poly.pdbx_seq_one_letter_code
_entity_poly.pdbx_strand_id
1 'polypeptide(L)' 'MITMAKMMYDMYIKPRLGEKGQDMVEYALMLAIIVGIGWLIYKQANLATQINAVFNNATNLMKNASKEP' A
#
# COMPACT_ATOMS: atom_id res chain seq x y z
N MET A 1 -30.77 31.77 -7.23
CA MET A 1 -31.57 31.57 -6.01
C MET A 1 -31.79 30.08 -5.80
N ILE A 2 -31.45 29.54 -4.64
CA ILE A 2 -31.73 28.14 -4.29
C ILE A 2 -33.21 28.04 -3.93
N THR A 3 -33.95 27.12 -4.56
CA THR A 3 -35.37 26.87 -4.29
C THR A 3 -35.55 26.08 -2.99
N MET A 4 -36.66 26.32 -2.28
CA MET A 4 -37.00 25.62 -1.03
C MET A 4 -36.99 24.09 -1.20
N ALA A 5 -37.35 23.60 -2.38
CA ALA A 5 -37.28 22.18 -2.73
C ALA A 5 -35.85 21.63 -2.71
N LYS A 6 -34.87 22.40 -3.20
CA LYS A 6 -33.46 21.99 -3.22
C LYS A 6 -32.86 21.96 -1.82
N MET A 7 -33.22 22.94 -0.98
CA MET A 7 -32.80 22.97 0.43
C MET A 7 -33.35 21.76 1.20
N MET A 8 -34.60 21.39 0.96
CA MET A 8 -35.23 20.22 1.59
C MET A 8 -34.62 18.89 1.10
N TYR A 9 -34.31 18.77 -0.19
CA TYR A 9 -33.63 17.61 -0.75
C TYR A 9 -32.21 17.42 -0.18
N ASP A 10 -31.42 18.49 -0.14
CA ASP A 10 -30.06 18.46 0.41
C ASP A 10 -30.05 18.19 1.93
N MET A 11 -31.07 18.65 2.69
CA MET A 11 -31.14 18.46 4.14
C MET A 11 -31.65 17.08 4.57
N TYR A 12 -32.66 16.54 3.87
CA TYR A 12 -33.35 15.33 4.33
C TYR A 12 -33.04 14.06 3.51
N ILE A 13 -32.67 14.19 2.24
CA ILE A 13 -32.58 13.05 1.31
C ILE A 13 -31.12 12.70 0.98
N LYS A 14 -30.32 13.71 0.64
CA LYS A 14 -28.92 13.53 0.22
C LYS A 14 -27.98 12.89 1.27
N PRO A 15 -28.02 13.25 2.56
CA PRO A 15 -27.12 12.68 3.57
C PRO A 15 -27.38 11.19 3.85
N ARG A 16 -28.59 10.71 3.53
CA ARG A 16 -29.02 9.33 3.80
C ARG A 16 -28.71 8.36 2.66
N LEU A 17 -28.52 8.86 1.44
CA LEU A 17 -28.39 8.04 0.23
C LEU A 17 -26.99 8.06 -0.40
N GLY A 18 -26.21 9.15 -0.29
CA GLY A 18 -24.94 9.30 -1.00
C GLY A 18 -23.68 9.17 -0.15
N GLU A 19 -23.66 9.78 1.04
CA GLU A 19 -22.40 10.03 1.75
C GLU A 19 -21.85 8.81 2.51
N LYS A 20 -22.71 7.90 3.03
CA LYS A 20 -22.23 6.74 3.81
C LYS A 20 -21.45 5.71 3.00
N GLY A 21 -21.81 5.50 1.73
CA GLY A 21 -21.15 4.52 0.87
C GLY A 21 -19.89 5.06 0.21
N GLN A 22 -19.87 6.36 -0.09
CA GLN A 22 -18.74 7.02 -0.73
C GLN A 22 -17.52 7.07 0.19
N ASP A 23 -17.71 7.37 1.48
CA ASP A 23 -16.60 7.44 2.44
C ASP A 23 -15.86 6.10 2.57
N MET A 24 -16.60 4.99 2.68
CA MET A 24 -15.97 3.66 2.81
C MET A 24 -15.21 3.25 1.55
N VAL A 25 -15.74 3.59 0.37
CA VAL A 25 -15.08 3.31 -0.91
C VAL A 25 -13.83 4.16 -1.09
N GLU A 26 -13.86 5.44 -0.67
CA GLU A 26 -12.70 6.33 -0.74
C GLU A 26 -11.54 5.82 0.13
N TYR A 27 -11.82 5.43 1.38
CA TYR A 27 -10.81 4.83 2.25
C TYR A 27 -10.26 3.51 1.71
N ALA A 28 -11.13 2.65 1.15
CA ALA A 28 -10.69 1.39 0.53
C ALA A 28 -9.82 1.63 -0.70
N LEU A 29 -10.14 2.64 -1.50
CA LEU A 29 -9.39 3.02 -2.69
C LEU A 29 -8.00 3.56 -2.32
N MET A 30 -7.93 4.41 -1.30
CA MET A 30 -6.66 4.89 -0.75
C MET A 30 -5.80 3.73 -0.22
N LEU A 31 -6.40 2.82 0.54
CA LEU A 31 -5.70 1.63 1.05
C LEU A 31 -5.17 0.77 -0.09
N ALA A 32 -5.96 0.54 -1.14
CA ALA A 32 -5.55 -0.23 -2.31
C ALA A 32 -4.34 0.40 -3.02
N ILE A 33 -4.31 1.73 -3.14
CA ILE A 33 -3.16 2.46 -3.71
C ILE A 33 -1.92 2.28 -2.82
N ILE A 34 -2.06 2.47 -1.50
CA ILE A 34 -0.95 2.33 -0.55
C ILE A 34 -0.36 0.91 -0.60
N VAL A 35 -1.22 -0.12 -0.55
CA VAL A 35 -0.80 -1.52 -0.62
C VAL A 35 -0.16 -1.83 -1.98
N GLY A 36 -0.71 -1.32 -3.07
CA GLY A 36 -0.16 -1.49 -4.42
C GLY A 36 1.24 -0.90 -4.57
N ILE A 37 1.46 0.32 -4.08
CA ILE A 37 2.78 0.96 -4.06
C ILE A 37 3.75 0.18 -3.17
N GLY A 38 3.32 -0.24 -1.97
CA GLY A 38 4.14 -1.04 -1.06
C GLY A 38 4.60 -2.37 -1.68
N TRP A 39 3.71 -3.05 -2.41
CA TRP A 39 4.04 -4.28 -3.13
C TRP A 39 5.03 -4.05 -4.27
N LEU A 40 4.86 -2.98 -5.06
CA LEU A 40 5.77 -2.63 -6.14
C LEU A 40 7.18 -2.34 -5.63
N ILE A 41 7.29 -1.55 -4.55
CA ILE A 41 8.58 -1.25 -3.90
C ILE A 41 9.21 -2.54 -3.35
N TYR A 42 8.43 -3.39 -2.67
CA TYR A 42 8.91 -4.67 -2.16
C TYR A 42 9.49 -5.56 -3.27
N LYS A 43 8.81 -5.66 -4.42
CA LYS A 43 9.33 -6.40 -5.57
C LYS A 43 10.58 -5.76 -6.17
N GLN A 44 10.62 -4.44 -6.30
CA GLN A 44 11.76 -3.74 -6.89
C GLN A 44 13.01 -3.79 -6.00
N ALA A 45 12.83 -3.79 -4.68
CA ALA A 45 13.92 -3.86 -3.72
C ALA A 45 14.72 -5.18 -3.81
N ASN A 46 14.17 -6.21 -4.44
CA ASN A 46 14.79 -7.52 -4.66
C ASN A 46 15.53 -8.06 -3.42
N LEU A 47 14.93 -7.85 -2.25
CA LEU A 47 15.55 -8.08 -0.94
C LEU A 47 16.01 -9.52 -0.78
N ALA A 48 15.25 -10.48 -1.30
CA ALA A 48 15.60 -11.90 -1.25
C ALA A 48 16.94 -12.18 -1.97
N THR A 49 17.15 -11.63 -3.16
CA THR A 49 18.42 -11.78 -3.88
C THR A 49 19.58 -11.12 -3.13
N GLN A 50 19.37 -9.91 -2.60
CA GLN A 50 20.41 -9.20 -1.85
C GLN A 50 20.80 -9.93 -0.56
N ILE A 51 19.82 -10.46 0.17
CA ILE A 51 20.05 -11.27 1.37
C ILE A 51 20.85 -12.53 1.04
N ASN A 52 20.41 -13.28 0.01
CA ASN A 52 21.12 -14.48 -0.44
C ASN A 52 22.55 -14.16 -0.88
N ALA A 53 22.79 -13.02 -1.54
CA ALA A 53 24.12 -12.58 -1.92
C ALA A 53 25.01 -12.32 -0.69
N VAL A 54 24.50 -11.63 0.33
CA VAL A 54 25.24 -11.39 1.59
C VAL A 54 25.61 -12.71 2.27
N PHE A 55 24.65 -13.63 2.42
CA PHE A 55 24.92 -14.94 3.05
C PHE A 55 25.90 -15.79 2.25
N ASN A 56 25.80 -15.80 0.93
CA ASN A 56 26.74 -16.52 0.05
C ASN A 56 28.15 -15.92 0.14
N ASN A 57 28.27 -14.60 0.15
CA ASN A 57 29.55 -13.92 0.31
C ASN A 57 30.18 -14.22 1.67
N ALA A 58 29.40 -14.16 2.75
CA ALA A 58 29.87 -14.54 4.09
C ALA A 58 30.32 -16.01 4.15
N THR A 59 29.56 -16.92 3.54
CA THR A 59 29.92 -18.34 3.46
C THR A 59 31.22 -18.54 2.68
N ASN A 60 31.40 -17.83 1.57
CA ASN A 60 32.61 -17.92 0.77
C ASN A 60 33.82 -17.35 1.52
N LEU A 61 33.67 -16.23 2.23
CA LEU A 61 34.68 -15.67 3.14
C LEU A 61 35.10 -16.69 4.20
N MET A 62 34.14 -17.32 4.87
CA MET A 62 34.41 -18.32 5.90
C MET A 62 35.14 -19.55 5.33
N LYS A 63 34.69 -20.04 4.17
CA LYS A 63 35.35 -21.16 3.46
C LYS A 63 36.78 -20.82 3.04
N ASN A 64 37.04 -19.57 2.64
CA ASN A 64 38.38 -19.15 2.25
C ASN A 64 39.29 -18.98 3.48
N ALA A 65 38.79 -18.39 4.55
CA ALA A 65 39.52 -18.30 5.83
C ALA A 65 39.85 -19.70 6.41
N SER A 66 38.97 -20.69 6.22
CA SER A 66 39.25 -22.08 6.62
C SER A 66 40.24 -22.82 5.69
N LYS A 67 40.59 -22.25 4.54
CA LYS A 67 41.56 -22.82 3.58
C LYS A 67 42.92 -22.16 3.67
N GLU A 68 43.02 -20.97 4.25
CA GLU A 68 44.29 -20.39 4.62
C GLU A 68 44.87 -21.20 5.81
N PRO A 69 46.15 -21.61 5.75
CA PRO A 69 46.77 -22.49 6.75
C PRO A 69 46.98 -21.83 8.11
#